data_AF-A0A3N4IYF0-F1
#
_entry.id   AF-A0A3N4IYF0-F1
#
_cell.length_a   1.000
_cell.length_b   1.000
_cell.length_c   1.000
_cell.angle_alpha   90.00
_cell.angle_beta   90.00
_cell.angle_gamma   90.00
#
_symmetry.space_group_name_H-M   'P 1'
#
loop_
_entity.id
_entity.type
_entity.pdbx_description
1 polymer ?
#
loop_
_entity_poly.entity_id
_entity_poly.type
_entity_poly.pdbx_seq_one_letter_code
_entity_poly.pdbx_strand_id
1 'polypeptide(L)'
;CAQASLISQPDFKTQKKEIEEVIEAAGYLLLFYPPFHCEINFIEYFWGVAKQYTCVNCDYDVPSLQRLVPEALVWIPNSLIWKYYSCTQHIIDAYKSG
;
A
#
# COMPACT_ATOMS: atom_id res chain seq x y z
N CYS A 1 25.75 -5.09 -20.89
CA CYS A 1 24.50 -5.07 -21.68
C CYS A 1 23.98 -3.64 -21.76
N ALA A 2 23.42 -3.23 -22.91
CA ALA A 2 23.04 -1.83 -23.20
C ALA A 2 22.08 -1.19 -22.17
N GLN A 3 21.19 -1.98 -21.55
CA GLN A 3 20.24 -1.49 -20.55
C GLN A 3 20.93 -0.94 -19.29
N ALA A 4 21.95 -1.63 -18.78
CA ALA A 4 22.71 -1.14 -17.63
C ALA A 4 23.45 0.16 -17.95
N SER A 5 23.97 0.28 -19.19
CA SER A 5 24.61 1.50 -19.68
C SER A 5 23.63 2.67 -19.81
N LEU A 6 22.39 2.42 -20.25
CA LEU A 6 21.32 3.43 -20.30
C LEU A 6 20.90 3.89 -18.91
N ILE A 7 20.64 2.97 -17.97
CA ILE A 7 20.26 3.32 -16.58
C ILE A 7 21.37 4.12 -15.89
N SER A 8 22.63 3.91 -16.28
CA SER A 8 23.75 4.63 -15.70
C SER A 8 23.90 6.08 -16.18
N GLN A 9 23.21 6.46 -17.27
CA GLN A 9 23.32 7.81 -17.81
C GLN A 9 22.74 8.86 -16.83
N PRO A 10 23.31 10.07 -16.78
CA PRO A 10 22.92 11.09 -15.79
C PRO A 10 21.45 11.51 -15.91
N ASP A 11 20.95 11.72 -17.12
CA ASP A 11 19.56 12.09 -17.41
C ASP A 11 18.57 11.04 -16.87
N PHE A 12 18.82 9.76 -17.11
CA PHE A 12 18.01 8.67 -16.58
C PHE A 12 18.05 8.55 -15.06
N LYS A 13 19.19 8.86 -14.42
CA LYS A 13 19.30 8.87 -12.95
C LYS A 13 18.58 10.05 -12.31
N THR A 14 18.53 11.19 -13.00
CA THR A 14 17.89 12.41 -12.49
C THR A 14 16.40 12.48 -12.83
N GLN A 15 15.95 11.74 -13.83
CA GLN A 15 14.56 11.76 -14.27
C GLN A 15 13.65 11.15 -13.20
N LYS A 16 12.70 11.94 -12.72
CA LYS A 16 11.63 11.45 -11.85
C LYS A 16 10.66 10.59 -12.65
N LYS A 17 10.00 9.67 -11.95
CA LYS A 17 8.91 8.89 -12.57
C LYS A 17 7.72 9.81 -12.83
N GLU A 18 7.02 9.59 -13.93
CA GLU A 18 5.83 10.38 -14.29
C GLU A 18 4.80 10.47 -13.15
N ILE A 19 4.55 9.36 -12.45
CA ILE A 19 3.65 9.32 -11.28
C ILE A 19 4.16 10.22 -10.14
N GLU A 20 5.47 10.27 -9.91
CA GLU A 20 6.06 11.14 -8.88
C GLU A 20 5.86 12.61 -9.25
N GLU A 21 6.10 12.98 -10.51
CA GLU A 21 5.90 14.34 -11.00
C GLU A 21 4.44 14.78 -10.88
N VAL A 22 3.48 13.92 -11.27
CA VAL A 22 2.05 14.23 -11.20
C VAL A 22 1.57 14.41 -9.75
N ILE A 23 2.02 13.54 -8.83
CA ILE A 23 1.61 13.58 -7.43
C ILE A 23 2.21 14.81 -6.73
N GLU A 24 3.48 15.10 -6.96
CA GLU A 24 4.15 16.29 -6.41
C GLU A 24 3.56 17.59 -6.98
N ALA A 25 3.26 17.65 -8.27
CA ALA A 25 2.61 18.81 -8.90
C ALA A 25 1.22 19.09 -8.30
N ALA A 26 0.53 18.06 -7.83
CA ALA A 26 -0.74 18.18 -7.11
C ALA A 26 -0.56 18.52 -5.61
N GLY A 27 0.67 18.67 -5.11
CA GLY A 27 0.99 19.06 -3.74
C GLY A 27 0.97 17.91 -2.73
N TYR A 28 0.95 16.65 -3.19
CA TYR A 28 0.95 15.48 -2.33
C TYR A 28 2.35 14.93 -2.11
N LEU A 29 2.55 14.28 -0.96
CA LEU A 29 3.77 13.54 -0.66
C LEU A 29 3.64 12.09 -1.15
N LEU A 30 4.69 11.59 -1.80
CA LEU A 30 4.75 10.21 -2.26
C LEU A 30 5.65 9.38 -1.35
N LEU A 31 5.11 8.27 -0.85
CA LEU A 31 5.85 7.29 -0.05
C LEU A 31 6.07 6.03 -0.87
N PHE A 32 7.33 5.73 -1.19
CA PHE A 32 7.69 4.48 -1.87
C PHE A 32 8.05 3.40 -0.86
N TYR A 33 7.37 2.26 -0.96
CA TYR A 33 7.72 1.06 -0.21
C TYR A 33 8.76 0.22 -0.96
N PRO A 34 9.70 -0.42 -0.25
CA PRO A 34 10.53 -1.50 -0.79
C PRO A 34 9.70 -2.56 -1.54
N PRO A 35 10.17 -3.05 -2.69
CA PRO A 35 9.46 -4.09 -3.43
C PRO A 35 9.42 -5.40 -2.62
N PHE A 36 8.30 -6.13 -2.71
CA PHE A 36 8.09 -7.42 -2.04
C PHE A 36 8.01 -7.39 -0.51
N HIS A 37 7.81 -6.22 0.10
CA HIS A 37 7.62 -6.05 1.53
C HIS A 37 6.19 -5.58 1.85
N CYS A 38 5.22 -6.48 1.75
CA CYS A 38 3.82 -6.13 2.03
C CYS A 38 3.54 -5.94 3.53
N GLU A 39 4.37 -6.52 4.40
CA GLU A 39 4.28 -6.44 5.86
C GLU A 39 4.47 -5.02 6.41
N ILE A 40 5.11 -4.13 5.64
CA ILE A 40 5.29 -2.71 6.01
C ILE A 40 4.22 -1.79 5.38
N ASN A 41 3.33 -2.32 4.54
CA ASN A 41 2.23 -1.56 3.95
C ASN A 41 0.97 -1.71 4.82
N PHE A 42 0.69 -0.70 5.66
CA PHE A 42 -0.37 -0.79 6.67
C PHE A 42 -1.77 -1.02 6.08
N ILE A 43 -2.01 -0.63 4.82
CA ILE A 43 -3.30 -0.83 4.16
C ILE A 43 -3.62 -2.31 3.92
N GLU A 44 -2.60 -3.17 3.82
CA GLU A 44 -2.78 -4.63 3.67
C GLU A 44 -3.50 -5.23 4.88
N TYR A 45 -3.21 -4.74 6.10
CA TYR A 45 -3.88 -5.17 7.32
C TYR A 45 -5.35 -4.72 7.33
N PHE A 46 -5.62 -3.49 6.89
CA PHE A 46 -6.97 -2.97 6.75
C PHE A 46 -7.79 -3.81 5.75
N TRP A 47 -7.22 -4.10 4.58
CA TRP A 47 -7.84 -4.99 3.60
C TRP A 47 -8.00 -6.43 4.09
N GLY A 48 -7.08 -6.92 4.92
CA GLY A 48 -7.20 -8.22 5.58
C GLY A 48 -8.46 -8.32 6.44
N VAL A 49 -8.77 -7.29 7.22
CA VAL A 49 -10.01 -7.23 8.02
C VAL A 49 -11.24 -7.14 7.13
N ALA A 50 -11.22 -6.29 6.09
CA ALA A 50 -12.34 -6.19 5.15
C ALA A 50 -12.62 -7.52 4.47
N LYS A 51 -11.56 -8.23 4.04
CA LYS A 51 -11.66 -9.55 3.45
C LYS A 51 -12.25 -10.55 4.44
N GLN A 52 -11.77 -10.58 5.69
CA GLN A 52 -12.32 -11.46 6.72
C GLN A 52 -13.82 -11.21 6.94
N TYR A 53 -14.24 -9.94 7.01
CA TYR A 53 -15.65 -9.58 7.12
C TYR A 53 -16.45 -10.14 5.94
N THR A 54 -16.00 -9.91 4.70
CA THR A 54 -16.71 -10.43 3.53
C THR A 54 -16.75 -11.96 3.49
N CYS A 55 -15.69 -12.66 3.89
CA CYS A 55 -15.65 -14.13 3.92
C CYS A 55 -16.62 -14.75 4.92
N VAL A 56 -16.92 -14.05 6.03
CA VAL A 56 -17.86 -14.54 7.06
C VAL A 56 -19.32 -14.23 6.68
N ASN A 57 -19.56 -13.19 5.87
CA ASN A 57 -20.90 -12.68 5.58
C ASN A 57 -21.37 -12.93 4.13
N CYS A 58 -20.55 -13.55 3.28
CA CYS A 58 -20.83 -13.76 1.86
C CYS A 58 -20.84 -15.26 1.51
N ASP A 59 -21.78 -15.67 0.67
CA ASP A 59 -21.87 -17.02 0.11
C ASP A 59 -20.96 -17.23 -1.12
N TYR A 60 -19.90 -16.42 -1.22
CA TYR A 60 -18.91 -16.44 -2.31
C TYR A 60 -19.49 -16.15 -3.71
N ASP A 61 -20.60 -15.43 -3.80
CA ASP A 61 -21.12 -14.89 -5.06
C ASP A 61 -20.67 -13.44 -5.32
N VAL A 62 -20.42 -13.11 -6.59
CA VAL A 62 -19.91 -11.80 -7.00
C VAL A 62 -20.88 -10.65 -6.64
N PRO A 63 -22.21 -10.77 -6.88
CA PRO A 63 -23.15 -9.72 -6.49
C PRO A 63 -23.16 -9.41 -4.98
N SER A 64 -23.16 -10.44 -4.12
CA SER A 64 -23.08 -10.25 -2.67
C SER A 64 -21.76 -9.63 -2.26
N LEU A 65 -20.65 -10.04 -2.88
CA LEU A 65 -19.34 -9.45 -2.59
C LEU A 65 -19.31 -7.95 -2.95
N GLN A 66 -19.87 -7.56 -4.11
CA GLN A 66 -19.96 -6.16 -4.52
C GLN A 66 -20.75 -5.31 -3.53
N ARG A 67 -21.80 -5.87 -2.92
CA ARG A 67 -22.59 -5.21 -1.88
C ARG A 67 -21.87 -5.15 -0.53
N LEU A 68 -21.20 -6.24 -0.14
CA LEU A 68 -20.59 -6.38 1.19
C LEU A 68 -19.26 -5.65 1.34
N VAL A 69 -18.49 -5.43 0.26
CA VAL A 69 -17.21 -4.71 0.35
C VAL A 69 -17.40 -3.29 0.91
N PRO A 70 -18.31 -2.45 0.38
CA PRO A 70 -18.61 -1.15 0.99
C PRO A 70 -19.06 -1.23 2.45
N GLU A 71 -19.91 -2.21 2.80
CA GLU A 71 -20.37 -2.42 4.17
C GLU A 71 -19.20 -2.75 5.12
N ALA A 72 -18.29 -3.62 4.68
CA ALA A 72 -17.07 -3.97 5.41
C ALA A 72 -16.19 -2.74 5.67
N LEU A 73 -16.01 -1.90 4.65
CA LEU A 73 -15.17 -0.69 4.75
C LEU A 73 -15.73 0.32 5.74
N VAL A 74 -17.05 0.47 5.82
CA VAL A 74 -17.72 1.35 6.80
C VAL A 74 -17.70 0.75 8.21
N TRP A 75 -17.75 -0.58 8.31
CA TRP A 75 -17.74 -1.28 9.59
C TRP A 75 -16.39 -1.21 10.32
N ILE A 76 -15.27 -1.15 9.58
CA ILE A 76 -13.93 -1.11 10.17
C ILE A 76 -13.69 0.25 10.85
N PRO A 77 -13.41 0.30 12.16
CA PRO A 77 -13.17 1.55 12.85
C PRO A 77 -11.86 2.22 12.40
N ASN A 78 -11.90 3.53 12.19
CA ASN A 78 -10.73 4.34 11.80
C ASN A 78 -9.56 4.25 12.79
N SER A 79 -9.81 3.90 14.06
CA SER A 79 -8.76 3.66 15.05
C SER A 79 -7.80 2.53 14.66
N LEU A 80 -8.26 1.56 13.86
CA LEU A 80 -7.40 0.48 13.35
C LEU A 80 -6.39 0.97 12.33
N ILE A 81 -6.69 2.02 11.55
CA ILE A 81 -5.74 2.59 10.60
C ILE A 81 -4.47 3.04 11.32
N TRP A 82 -4.65 3.81 12.41
CA TRP A 82 -3.53 4.27 13.23
C TRP A 82 -2.80 3.12 13.91
N LYS A 83 -3.52 2.12 14.41
CA LYS A 83 -2.92 0.93 15.01
C LYS A 83 -2.04 0.17 14.01
N TYR A 84 -2.52 -0.04 12.78
CA TYR A 84 -1.75 -0.73 11.74
C TYR A 84 -0.56 0.10 11.28
N TYR A 85 -0.74 1.42 11.11
CA TYR A 85 0.37 2.31 10.81
C TYR A 85 1.49 2.20 11.87
N SER A 86 1.18 2.34 13.16
CA SER A 86 2.16 2.17 14.23
C SER A 86 2.83 0.80 14.22
N CYS A 87 2.08 -0.27 13.95
CA CYS A 87 2.63 -1.62 13.83
C CYS A 87 3.68 -1.70 12.70
N THR A 88 3.37 -1.15 11.53
CA THR A 88 4.30 -1.15 10.40
C THR A 88 5.55 -0.31 10.66
N GLN A 89 5.44 0.80 11.42
CA GLN A 89 6.62 1.58 11.82
C GLN A 89 7.58 0.75 12.68
N HIS A 90 7.08 -0.01 13.65
CA HIS A 90 7.94 -0.90 14.44
C HIS A 90 8.64 -1.96 13.60
N ILE A 91 7.95 -2.50 12.59
CA ILE A 91 8.54 -3.46 11.64
C ILE A 91 9.66 -2.77 10.84
N ILE A 92 9.40 -1.59 10.29
CA ILE A 92 10.38 -0.79 9.55
C ILE A 92 11.62 -0.48 10.41
N ASP A 93 11.41 -0.11 11.67
CA ASP A 93 12.51 0.19 12.60
C ASP A 93 13.36 -1.06 12.87
N ALA A 94 12.74 -2.23 13.03
CA ALA A 94 13.46 -3.49 13.16
C ALA A 94 14.33 -3.76 11.92
N TYR A 95 13.79 -3.59 10.71
CA TYR A 95 14.54 -3.72 9.45
C TYR A 95 15.72 -2.74 9.33
N LYS A 96 15.60 -1.53 9.88
CA LYS A 96 16.69 -0.55 9.87
C LYS A 96 17.79 -0.84 10.90
N SER A 97 17.45 -1.53 11.98
CA SER A 97 18.35 -1.79 13.10
C SER A 97 19.15 -3.09 13.00
N GLY A 98 18.74 -4.03 12.14
CA GLY A 98 19.43 -5.29 11.85
C GLY A 98 20.28 -5.21 10.60
#